data_AF-A0A809RU26-F1
#
_entry.id   AF-A0A809RU26-F1
#
_cell.length_a   1.000
_cell.length_b   1.000
_cell.length_c   1.000
_cell.angle_alpha   90.00
_cell.angle_beta   90.00
_cell.angle_gamma   90.00
#
_symmetry.space_group_name_H-M   'P 1'
#
loop_
_entity.id
_entity.type
_entity.pdbx_description
1 polymer ?
#
loop_
_entity_poly.entity_id
_entity_poly.type
_entity_poly.pdbx_seq_one_letter_code
_entity_poly.pdbx_strand_id
1 'polypeptide(L)'
;MEINKTDMCECKPFFGCVCGHEVPKKVIDIVNAFGGIHNIVGFSNSVSELRYDLKNLSIVSKDDLIKQGATNITFFYDQNHIHVEFGDVVEELNFEIKKYSQILKKQEQNTQTNTTKETKNKTEFEIEKELEVLSLTNGKVIGLKELNDGIFSEGLVGNGFAIKMDTNQKSIDLVAPFDGKITNVPANKNQFIFKSNNGVELLVLIGLDSHKLNGIGFISKVQPNTEVKSNQVIMQIELEKFVKENIDTHLIITITSDSRLKNITQLESNSILGKKLFKLT
;
A
#
# COMPACT_ATOMS: atom_id res chain seq x y z
N MET A 1 -1.63 39.85 7.46
CA MET A 1 -1.00 38.97 8.47
C MET A 1 -0.97 37.59 7.87
N GLU A 2 0.15 37.22 7.27
CA GLU A 2 0.41 35.85 6.83
C GLU A 2 0.57 34.98 8.07
N ILE A 3 -0.28 33.97 8.19
CA ILE A 3 -0.14 32.96 9.24
C ILE A 3 0.84 31.92 8.67
N ASN A 4 2.08 31.94 9.14
CA ASN A 4 3.07 30.92 8.84
C ASN A 4 2.50 29.54 9.22
N LYS A 5 2.38 28.66 8.23
CA LYS A 5 1.84 27.30 8.34
C LYS A 5 2.97 26.26 8.52
N THR A 6 4.00 26.63 9.26
CA THR A 6 5.09 25.75 9.69
C THR A 6 4.94 25.52 11.19
N ASP A 7 5.01 24.26 11.60
CA ASP A 7 5.01 23.75 12.99
C ASP A 7 3.68 23.17 13.52
N MET A 8 2.97 22.36 12.72
CA MET A 8 2.04 21.38 13.31
C MET A 8 2.82 20.09 13.63
N CYS A 9 2.84 19.74 14.91
CA CYS A 9 3.37 18.47 15.39
C CYS A 9 2.23 17.46 15.59
N GLU A 10 2.37 16.27 15.03
CA GLU A 10 1.45 15.15 15.28
C GLU A 10 2.04 14.22 16.34
N CYS A 11 1.29 14.00 17.42
CA CYS A 11 1.72 13.16 18.53
C CYS A 11 0.90 11.88 18.59
N LYS A 12 1.58 10.73 18.62
CA LYS A 12 0.96 9.41 18.75
C LYS A 12 1.47 8.64 19.98
N PRO A 13 0.62 7.84 20.65
CA PRO A 13 0.96 7.12 21.88
C PRO A 13 2.18 6.19 21.73
N PHE A 14 2.41 5.64 20.54
CA PHE A 14 3.53 4.74 20.28
C PHE A 14 4.74 5.40 19.61
N PHE A 15 4.52 6.39 18.73
CA PHE A 15 5.56 6.98 17.87
C PHE A 15 6.15 8.29 18.40
N GLY A 16 5.56 8.85 19.46
CA GLY A 16 5.95 10.16 19.97
C GLY A 16 5.40 11.29 19.09
N CYS A 17 5.95 12.49 19.26
CA CYS A 17 5.59 13.67 18.49
C CYS A 17 6.52 13.86 17.30
N VAL A 18 5.96 14.11 16.12
CA VAL A 18 6.69 14.39 14.89
C VAL A 18 6.33 15.80 14.43
N CYS A 19 7.33 16.64 14.24
CA CYS A 19 7.16 18.03 13.84
C CYS A 19 7.78 18.22 12.45
N GLY A 20 7.02 18.76 11.51
CA GLY A 20 7.45 18.79 10.11
C GLY A 20 7.51 17.37 9.52
N HIS A 21 7.80 17.26 8.21
CA HIS A 21 7.77 16.00 7.45
C HIS A 21 8.93 15.03 7.81
N GLU A 22 9.38 15.03 9.06
CA GLU A 22 10.46 14.19 9.55
C GLU A 22 9.95 12.77 9.82
N VAL A 23 10.82 11.77 9.61
CA VAL A 23 10.50 10.39 9.94
C VAL A 23 10.47 10.27 11.47
N PRO A 24 9.41 9.71 12.09
CA PRO A 24 9.37 9.48 13.52
C PRO A 24 10.62 8.71 13.98
N LYS A 25 11.30 9.20 15.00
CA LYS A 25 12.55 8.61 15.51
C LYS A 25 12.40 7.11 15.78
N LYS A 26 11.25 6.69 16.33
CA LYS A 26 10.97 5.29 16.62
C LYS A 26 10.96 4.41 15.36
N VAL A 27 10.46 4.92 14.24
CA VAL A 27 10.49 4.21 12.95
C VAL A 27 11.94 4.05 12.48
N ILE A 28 12.75 5.11 12.60
CA ILE A 28 14.18 5.06 12.26
C ILE A 28 14.90 4.01 13.10
N ASP A 29 14.69 4.04 14.42
CA ASP A 29 15.36 3.13 15.35
C ASP A 29 14.99 1.67 15.09
N ILE A 30 13.70 1.38 14.80
CA ILE A 30 13.24 0.02 14.47
C ILE A 30 13.81 -0.44 13.13
N VAL A 31 13.80 0.42 12.10
CA VAL A 31 14.39 0.10 10.79
C VAL A 31 15.88 -0.17 10.91
N ASN A 32 16.60 0.61 11.72
CA ASN A 32 18.02 0.39 11.98
C ASN A 32 18.26 -0.93 12.72
N ALA A 33 17.39 -1.30 13.66
CA ALA A 33 17.47 -2.58 14.35
C ALA A 33 17.28 -3.77 13.39
N PHE A 34 16.54 -3.60 12.29
CA PHE A 34 16.46 -4.57 11.19
C PHE A 34 17.66 -4.55 10.23
N GLY A 35 18.71 -3.78 10.50
CA GLY A 35 19.88 -3.64 9.62
C GLY A 35 19.71 -2.59 8.52
N GLY A 36 18.79 -1.64 8.70
CA GLY A 36 18.57 -0.53 7.79
C GLY A 36 17.52 -0.82 6.72
N ILE A 37 17.02 0.24 6.06
CA ILE A 37 15.85 0.13 5.18
C ILE A 37 16.11 -0.68 3.92
N HIS A 38 17.36 -0.72 3.46
CA HIS A 38 17.77 -1.50 2.32
C HIS A 38 17.90 -3.00 2.62
N ASN A 39 17.94 -3.39 3.90
CA ASN A 39 17.91 -4.79 4.29
C ASN A 39 16.50 -5.38 4.22
N ILE A 40 15.46 -4.57 4.44
CA ILE A 40 14.06 -5.03 4.39
C ILE A 40 13.58 -5.11 2.93
N VAL A 41 13.26 -6.31 2.47
CA VAL A 41 12.79 -6.56 1.09
C VAL A 41 11.31 -6.92 1.02
N GLY A 42 10.74 -7.45 2.11
CA GLY A 42 9.33 -7.77 2.21
C GLY A 42 8.75 -7.22 3.51
N PHE A 43 7.66 -6.47 3.41
CA PHE A 43 6.97 -5.92 4.56
C PHE A 43 5.61 -6.61 4.73
N SER A 44 5.53 -7.61 5.62
CA SER A 44 4.27 -8.23 6.01
C SER A 44 4.11 -8.21 7.54
N ASN A 45 2.91 -8.47 8.02
CA ASN A 45 2.62 -8.53 9.44
C ASN A 45 1.42 -9.44 9.72
N SER A 46 1.33 -9.91 10.96
CA SER A 46 0.13 -10.52 11.54
C SER A 46 -0.53 -9.53 12.50
N VAL A 47 -1.43 -10.03 13.35
CA VAL A 47 -2.11 -9.23 14.39
C VAL A 47 -1.10 -8.70 15.41
N SER A 48 -0.09 -9.48 15.78
CA SER A 48 0.85 -9.14 16.86
C SER A 48 2.33 -9.16 16.45
N GLU A 49 2.65 -9.54 15.20
CA GLU A 49 4.04 -9.69 14.75
C GLU A 49 4.30 -8.96 13.43
N LEU A 50 5.42 -8.26 13.33
CA LEU A 50 6.05 -7.94 12.05
C LEU A 50 6.65 -9.22 11.47
N ARG A 51 6.45 -9.44 10.16
CA ARG A 51 6.90 -10.62 9.42
C ARG A 51 7.65 -10.17 8.19
N TYR A 52 8.95 -9.95 8.33
CA TYR A 52 9.76 -9.29 7.32
C TYR A 52 10.69 -10.25 6.62
N ASP A 53 10.74 -10.14 5.29
CA ASP A 53 11.79 -10.73 4.48
C ASP A 53 12.96 -9.76 4.45
N LEU A 54 14.16 -10.25 4.74
CA LEU A 54 15.39 -9.45 4.79
C LEU A 54 16.42 -9.95 3.76
N LYS A 55 17.41 -9.12 3.42
CA LYS A 55 18.57 -9.57 2.62
C LYS A 55 19.57 -10.36 3.46
N ASN A 56 19.76 -9.94 4.71
CA ASN A 56 20.73 -10.50 5.62
C ASN A 56 20.20 -10.45 7.06
N LEU A 57 19.98 -11.63 7.66
CA LEU A 57 19.53 -11.74 9.05
C LEU A 57 20.65 -11.50 10.06
N SER A 58 21.92 -11.68 9.68
CA SER A 58 23.06 -11.54 10.59
C SER A 58 23.36 -10.10 11.02
N ILE A 59 22.80 -9.11 10.32
CA ILE A 59 22.94 -7.68 10.65
C ILE A 59 21.76 -7.14 11.49
N VAL A 60 20.81 -8.00 11.85
CA VAL A 60 19.68 -7.61 12.72
C VAL A 60 20.14 -7.54 14.17
N SER A 61 19.86 -6.42 14.83
CA SER A 61 20.15 -6.20 16.25
C SER A 61 18.97 -6.62 17.11
N LYS A 62 19.09 -7.80 17.76
CA LYS A 62 18.06 -8.31 18.69
C LYS A 62 17.86 -7.37 19.88
N ASP A 63 18.96 -6.85 20.43
CA ASP A 63 18.92 -5.98 21.61
C ASP A 63 18.20 -4.66 21.31
N ASP A 64 18.39 -4.10 20.12
CA ASP A 64 17.72 -2.87 19.74
C ASP A 64 16.24 -3.09 19.44
N LEU A 65 15.86 -4.22 18.83
CA LEU A 65 14.44 -4.59 18.68
C LEU A 65 13.75 -4.70 20.05
N ILE A 66 14.39 -5.32 21.04
CA ILE A 66 13.87 -5.43 22.41
C ILE A 66 13.74 -4.04 23.06
N LYS A 67 14.74 -3.16 22.90
CA LYS A 67 14.67 -1.77 23.40
C LYS A 67 13.49 -0.99 22.81
N GLN A 68 13.10 -1.28 21.57
CA GLN A 68 11.96 -0.64 20.91
C GLN A 68 10.61 -1.25 21.29
N GLY A 69 10.59 -2.30 22.13
CA GLY A 69 9.38 -2.92 22.66
C GLY A 69 9.07 -4.31 22.11
N ALA A 70 10.00 -4.96 21.38
CA ALA A 70 9.78 -6.32 20.92
C ALA A 70 9.80 -7.31 22.09
N THR A 71 8.80 -8.18 22.18
CA THR A 71 8.67 -9.18 23.25
C THR A 71 9.22 -10.54 22.84
N ASN A 72 9.09 -10.90 21.56
CA ASN A 72 9.59 -12.14 21.01
C ASN A 72 10.16 -11.94 19.60
N ILE A 73 11.25 -12.64 19.30
CA ILE A 73 11.98 -12.51 18.03
C ILE A 73 12.38 -13.91 17.56
N THR A 74 11.85 -14.31 16.41
CA THR A 74 12.12 -15.61 15.78
C THR A 74 12.75 -15.43 14.40
N PHE A 75 13.88 -16.10 14.17
CA PHE A 75 14.62 -16.05 12.90
C PHE A 75 14.40 -17.33 12.10
N PHE A 76 14.16 -17.17 10.79
CA PHE A 76 14.05 -18.25 9.81
C PHE A 76 15.16 -18.07 8.77
N TYR A 77 16.33 -18.62 9.08
CA TYR A 77 17.56 -18.40 8.31
C TYR A 77 17.51 -18.97 6.89
N ASP A 78 16.78 -20.07 6.68
CA ASP A 78 16.56 -20.72 5.40
C ASP A 78 15.75 -19.83 4.42
N GLN A 79 14.91 -18.95 4.95
CA GLN A 79 14.00 -18.10 4.18
C GLN A 79 14.41 -16.63 4.19
N ASN A 80 15.51 -16.28 4.88
CA ASN A 80 15.86 -14.90 5.22
C ASN A 80 14.67 -14.11 5.80
N HIS A 81 13.89 -14.76 6.66
CA HIS A 81 12.67 -14.21 7.22
C HIS A 81 12.77 -14.03 8.74
N ILE A 82 12.07 -13.04 9.29
CA ILE A 82 12.04 -12.77 10.72
C ILE A 82 10.62 -12.45 11.19
N HIS A 83 10.23 -13.02 12.32
CA HIS A 83 9.05 -12.61 13.07
C HIS A 83 9.47 -11.81 14.29
N VAL A 84 8.87 -10.63 14.48
CA VAL A 84 9.11 -9.76 15.64
C VAL A 84 7.78 -9.34 16.25
N GLU A 85 7.53 -9.76 17.48
CA GLU A 85 6.29 -9.48 18.20
C GLU A 85 6.34 -8.09 18.85
N PHE A 86 5.44 -7.20 18.45
CA PHE A 86 5.25 -5.86 19.06
C PHE A 86 3.84 -5.66 19.62
N GLY A 87 2.99 -6.70 19.62
CA GLY A 87 1.64 -6.62 20.16
C GLY A 87 0.65 -5.88 19.25
N ASP A 88 -0.33 -5.22 19.86
CA ASP A 88 -1.49 -4.60 19.21
C ASP A 88 -1.16 -3.43 18.27
N VAL A 89 0.03 -2.84 18.41
CA VAL A 89 0.48 -1.72 17.57
C VAL A 89 1.09 -2.15 16.23
N VAL A 90 1.17 -3.46 15.94
CA VAL A 90 1.89 -3.99 14.78
C VAL A 90 1.36 -3.49 13.45
N GLU A 91 0.04 -3.30 13.32
CA GLU A 91 -0.55 -2.81 12.07
C GLU A 91 -0.13 -1.37 11.80
N GLU A 92 -0.24 -0.49 12.81
CA GLU A 92 0.20 0.90 12.72
C GLU A 92 1.71 1.00 12.50
N LEU A 93 2.49 0.18 13.21
CA LEU A 93 3.94 0.12 13.07
C LEU A 93 4.38 -0.33 11.69
N ASN A 94 3.78 -1.39 11.14
CA ASN A 94 4.11 -1.83 9.79
C ASN A 94 3.71 -0.77 8.75
N PHE A 95 2.57 -0.11 8.95
CA PHE A 95 2.13 0.98 8.08
C PHE A 95 3.12 2.15 8.10
N GLU A 96 3.57 2.59 9.28
CA GLU A 96 4.53 3.70 9.39
C GLU A 96 5.90 3.32 8.82
N ILE A 97 6.42 2.13 9.12
CA ILE A 97 7.68 1.64 8.55
C ILE A 97 7.59 1.61 7.02
N LYS A 98 6.48 1.09 6.45
CA LYS A 98 6.24 1.10 5.00
C LYS A 98 6.17 2.53 4.45
N LYS A 99 5.41 3.41 5.09
CA LYS A 99 5.24 4.83 4.71
C LYS A 99 6.59 5.53 4.62
N TYR A 100 7.42 5.40 5.65
CA TYR A 100 8.71 6.09 5.73
C TYR A 100 9.85 5.35 5.05
N SER A 101 9.68 4.07 4.67
CA SER A 101 10.68 3.30 3.93
C SER A 101 11.18 4.01 2.67
N GLN A 102 10.28 4.72 1.98
CA GLN A 102 10.57 5.45 0.75
C GLN A 102 11.35 6.75 1.01
N ILE A 103 11.11 7.39 2.16
CA ILE A 103 11.83 8.60 2.57
C ILE A 103 13.24 8.21 3.02
N LEU A 104 13.38 7.15 3.82
CA LEU A 104 14.67 6.65 4.28
C LEU A 104 15.56 6.20 3.11
N LYS A 105 15.01 5.47 2.13
CA LYS A 105 15.73 5.07 0.91
C LYS A 105 16.20 6.26 0.06
N LYS A 106 15.49 7.39 0.07
CA LYS A 106 15.88 8.61 -0.65
C LYS A 106 16.91 9.45 0.12
N GLN A 107 16.82 9.49 1.44
CA GLN A 107 17.76 10.22 2.30
C GLN A 107 19.15 9.58 2.30
N GLU A 108 19.23 8.24 2.26
CA GLU A 108 20.51 7.52 2.19
C GLU A 108 21.19 7.64 0.81
N GLN A 109 20.45 7.90 -0.28
CA GLN A 109 21.01 8.09 -1.62
C GLN A 109 21.80 9.41 -1.81
N ASN A 110 21.71 10.36 -0.87
CA ASN A 110 22.58 11.55 -0.88
C ASN A 110 23.97 11.30 -0.25
N THR A 111 24.28 10.09 0.22
CA THR A 111 25.63 9.73 0.67
C THR A 111 26.07 8.40 0.02
N GLN A 112 26.89 8.55 -1.01
CA GLN A 112 27.76 7.53 -1.65
C GLN A 112 27.13 6.62 -2.72
N THR A 113 27.43 7.04 -3.95
CA THR A 113 27.53 6.28 -5.19
C THR A 113 28.67 5.24 -5.11
N ASN A 114 28.40 3.96 -5.45
CA ASN A 114 29.11 3.16 -6.48
C ASN A 114 29.05 1.63 -6.25
N THR A 115 28.40 0.94 -7.22
CA THR A 115 28.70 -0.38 -7.85
C THR A 115 28.71 -1.66 -6.96
N THR A 116 28.24 -2.86 -7.35
CA THR A 116 28.07 -3.50 -8.67
C THR A 116 27.04 -4.64 -8.62
N LYS A 117 26.49 -4.92 -9.81
CA LYS A 117 25.63 -6.01 -10.29
C LYS A 117 26.11 -7.43 -9.92
N GLU A 118 25.15 -8.37 -9.81
CA GLU A 118 25.27 -9.72 -10.39
C GLU A 118 23.89 -10.31 -10.74
N THR A 119 23.89 -11.30 -11.65
CA THR A 119 22.88 -11.49 -12.72
C THR A 119 22.26 -12.92 -12.76
N LYS A 120 21.08 -13.03 -13.41
CA LYS A 120 20.47 -14.15 -14.20
C LYS A 120 19.47 -15.04 -13.45
N ASN A 121 18.35 -15.51 -14.02
CA ASN A 121 17.68 -15.44 -15.33
C ASN A 121 16.24 -16.01 -15.13
N LYS A 122 15.21 -15.52 -15.85
CA LYS A 122 14.27 -16.39 -16.63
C LYS A 122 13.14 -15.61 -17.33
N THR A 123 13.04 -15.92 -18.62
CA THR A 123 11.91 -15.79 -19.56
C THR A 123 11.53 -14.39 -20.03
N GLU A 124 11.97 -14.07 -21.25
CA GLU A 124 11.60 -12.89 -22.03
C GLU A 124 10.16 -13.05 -22.52
N PHE A 125 9.21 -12.58 -21.70
CA PHE A 125 7.89 -12.21 -22.20
C PHE A 125 8.07 -10.98 -23.10
N GLU A 126 7.39 -10.92 -24.25
CA GLU A 126 7.25 -9.65 -24.97
C GLU A 126 6.68 -8.64 -23.98
N ILE A 127 7.52 -7.67 -23.60
CA ILE A 127 7.16 -6.69 -22.59
C ILE A 127 6.17 -5.74 -23.26
N GLU A 128 4.88 -5.95 -22.99
CA GLU A 128 3.80 -5.08 -23.45
C GLU A 128 4.13 -3.63 -23.06
N LYS A 129 4.23 -2.75 -24.04
CA LYS A 129 4.58 -1.33 -23.80
C LYS A 129 3.42 -0.55 -23.19
N GLU A 130 2.21 -1.08 -23.33
CA GLU A 130 1.00 -0.48 -22.79
C GLU A 130 0.16 -1.56 -22.11
N LEU A 131 -0.66 -1.17 -21.12
CA LEU A 131 -1.67 -2.04 -20.53
C LEU A 131 -3.00 -1.31 -20.49
N GLU A 132 -4.04 -1.94 -21.04
CA GLU A 132 -5.42 -1.45 -20.87
C GLU A 132 -5.92 -1.83 -19.47
N VAL A 133 -6.48 -0.83 -18.76
CA VAL A 133 -7.01 -1.01 -17.41
C VAL A 133 -8.51 -0.78 -17.43
N LEU A 134 -9.27 -1.82 -17.07
CA LEU A 134 -10.72 -1.75 -16.95
C LEU A 134 -11.12 -1.06 -15.64
N SER A 135 -12.30 -0.46 -15.67
CA SER A 135 -12.95 0.09 -14.49
C SER A 135 -13.38 -1.03 -13.54
N LEU A 136 -13.02 -0.87 -12.27
CA LEU A 136 -13.40 -1.80 -11.20
C LEU A 136 -14.86 -1.63 -10.75
N THR A 137 -15.46 -0.45 -10.96
CA THR A 137 -16.81 -0.11 -10.47
C THR A 137 -17.42 1.08 -11.20
N ASN A 138 -18.75 1.21 -11.14
CA ASN A 138 -19.45 2.38 -11.70
C ASN A 138 -19.22 3.63 -10.82
N GLY A 139 -19.05 4.78 -11.47
CA GLY A 139 -18.96 6.06 -10.78
C GLY A 139 -18.35 7.17 -11.61
N LYS A 140 -18.02 8.28 -10.95
CA LYS A 140 -17.38 9.44 -11.58
C LYS A 140 -15.90 9.51 -11.21
N VAL A 141 -15.04 9.70 -12.21
CA VAL A 141 -13.61 9.90 -11.97
C VAL A 141 -13.36 11.33 -11.50
N ILE A 142 -12.57 11.46 -10.43
CA ILE A 142 -12.14 12.72 -9.83
C ILE A 142 -10.63 12.69 -9.60
N GLY A 143 -10.01 13.88 -9.57
CA GLY A 143 -8.58 13.99 -9.26
C GLY A 143 -8.30 13.69 -7.79
N LEU A 144 -7.13 13.13 -7.46
CA LEU A 144 -6.77 12.87 -6.06
C LEU A 144 -6.82 14.13 -5.19
N LYS A 145 -6.50 15.31 -5.76
CA LYS A 145 -6.56 16.60 -5.06
C LYS A 145 -7.94 16.90 -4.47
N GLU A 146 -9.01 16.38 -5.06
CA GLU A 146 -10.38 16.61 -4.58
C GLU A 146 -10.69 15.87 -3.26
N LEU A 147 -9.88 14.88 -2.89
CA LEU A 147 -10.07 14.09 -1.66
C LEU A 147 -9.74 14.88 -0.38
N ASN A 148 -8.83 15.85 -0.45
CA ASN A 148 -8.38 16.67 0.70
C ASN A 148 -7.95 15.85 1.94
N ASP A 149 -7.32 14.69 1.73
CA ASP A 149 -6.92 13.74 2.78
C ASP A 149 -5.47 13.88 3.27
N GLY A 150 -4.67 14.78 2.67
CA GLY A 150 -3.25 14.97 2.98
C GLY A 150 -2.30 13.82 2.56
N ILE A 151 -2.81 12.71 2.02
CA ILE A 151 -1.99 11.53 1.64
C ILE A 151 -2.08 11.27 0.14
N PHE A 152 -3.28 10.95 -0.36
CA PHE A 152 -3.49 10.70 -1.78
C PHE A 152 -3.62 12.01 -2.53
N SER A 153 -4.27 13.00 -1.93
CA SER A 153 -4.41 14.35 -2.48
C SER A 153 -3.07 15.05 -2.75
N GLU A 154 -2.03 14.73 -1.98
CA GLU A 154 -0.66 15.22 -2.18
C GLU A 154 0.18 14.32 -3.11
N GLY A 155 -0.37 13.19 -3.57
CA GLY A 155 0.30 12.26 -4.47
C GLY A 155 1.44 11.46 -3.83
N LEU A 156 1.47 11.34 -2.50
CA LEU A 156 2.57 10.72 -1.77
C LEU A 156 2.71 9.20 -2.05
N VAL A 157 1.61 8.55 -2.38
CA VAL A 157 1.55 7.10 -2.64
C VAL A 157 1.92 6.76 -4.09
N GLY A 158 1.61 7.66 -5.03
CA GLY A 158 1.84 7.47 -6.45
C GLY A 158 0.83 8.24 -7.30
N ASN A 159 1.06 8.24 -8.61
CA ASN A 159 0.13 8.81 -9.57
C ASN A 159 -1.17 8.00 -9.59
N GLY A 160 -2.30 8.68 -9.69
CA GLY A 160 -3.59 8.03 -9.63
C GLY A 160 -4.76 8.99 -9.74
N PHE A 161 -5.94 8.46 -9.43
CA PHE A 161 -7.20 9.17 -9.39
C PHE A 161 -8.14 8.45 -8.43
N ALA A 162 -9.30 9.04 -8.16
CA ALA A 162 -10.35 8.38 -7.40
C ALA A 162 -11.62 8.26 -8.23
N ILE A 163 -12.44 7.27 -7.91
CA ILE A 163 -13.77 7.08 -8.46
C ILE A 163 -14.74 7.33 -7.33
N LYS A 164 -15.55 8.39 -7.45
CA LYS A 164 -16.73 8.55 -6.60
C LYS A 164 -17.75 7.49 -7.02
N MET A 165 -17.86 6.43 -6.22
CA MET A 165 -18.66 5.26 -6.56
C MET A 165 -20.16 5.57 -6.60
N ASP A 166 -20.90 4.89 -7.47
CA ASP A 166 -22.36 5.02 -7.51
C ASP A 166 -23.00 4.28 -6.32
N THR A 167 -23.57 5.03 -5.39
CA THR A 167 -24.14 4.48 -4.14
C THR A 167 -25.65 4.25 -4.18
N ASN A 168 -26.24 4.15 -5.37
CA ASN A 168 -27.69 3.96 -5.57
C ASN A 168 -28.17 2.52 -5.30
N GLN A 169 -27.23 1.62 -5.02
CA GLN A 169 -27.46 0.19 -4.77
C GLN A 169 -27.19 -0.14 -3.30
N LYS A 170 -27.58 -1.34 -2.86
CA LYS A 170 -27.27 -1.81 -1.49
C LYS A 170 -25.82 -2.28 -1.35
N SER A 171 -25.29 -2.81 -2.43
CA SER A 171 -23.92 -3.32 -2.51
C SER A 171 -23.29 -2.93 -3.83
N ILE A 172 -21.97 -2.82 -3.83
CA ILE A 172 -21.16 -2.54 -5.04
C ILE A 172 -20.25 -3.73 -5.27
N ASP A 173 -20.27 -4.26 -6.49
CA ASP A 173 -19.29 -5.25 -6.91
C ASP A 173 -18.05 -4.55 -7.47
N LEU A 174 -16.87 -5.02 -7.04
CA LEU A 174 -15.59 -4.69 -7.64
C LEU A 174 -15.13 -5.83 -8.53
N VAL A 175 -14.70 -5.50 -9.75
CA VAL A 175 -14.12 -6.46 -10.69
C VAL A 175 -12.62 -6.26 -10.87
N ALA A 176 -11.96 -7.32 -11.33
CA ALA A 176 -10.56 -7.29 -11.71
C ALA A 176 -10.34 -6.35 -12.93
N PRO A 177 -9.43 -5.37 -12.83
CA PRO A 177 -9.21 -4.40 -13.91
C PRO A 177 -8.40 -4.95 -15.10
N PHE A 178 -7.66 -6.03 -14.91
CA PHE A 178 -6.91 -6.74 -15.94
C PHE A 178 -6.60 -8.17 -15.46
N ASP A 179 -6.05 -9.01 -16.33
CA ASP A 179 -5.56 -10.34 -15.97
C ASP A 179 -4.35 -10.23 -15.03
N GLY A 180 -4.41 -10.89 -13.87
CA GLY A 180 -3.35 -10.79 -12.89
C GLY A 180 -3.67 -11.47 -11.58
N LYS A 181 -3.15 -10.92 -10.50
CA LYS A 181 -3.19 -11.50 -9.16
C LYS A 181 -3.47 -10.43 -8.13
N ILE A 182 -4.36 -10.73 -7.18
CA ILE A 182 -4.53 -9.89 -6.00
C ILE A 182 -3.47 -10.27 -4.97
N THR A 183 -2.63 -9.30 -4.66
CA THR A 183 -1.56 -9.40 -3.69
C THR A 183 -1.87 -8.49 -2.50
N ASN A 184 -1.41 -8.90 -1.32
CA ASN A 184 -1.50 -8.11 -0.09
C ASN A 184 -2.92 -7.55 0.20
N VAL A 185 -3.79 -8.40 0.76
CA VAL A 185 -5.09 -7.99 1.29
C VAL A 185 -4.96 -7.95 2.83
N PRO A 186 -5.05 -6.77 3.47
CA PRO A 186 -5.02 -6.67 4.93
C PRO A 186 -6.24 -7.36 5.55
N ALA A 187 -6.17 -7.66 6.85
CA ALA A 187 -7.26 -8.33 7.56
C ALA A 187 -8.58 -7.54 7.52
N ASN A 188 -8.50 -6.21 7.53
CA ASN A 188 -9.64 -5.31 7.39
C ASN A 188 -10.18 -5.21 5.95
N LYS A 189 -9.53 -5.85 4.96
CA LYS A 189 -9.93 -5.96 3.54
C LYS A 189 -10.23 -4.63 2.82
N ASN A 190 -9.77 -3.51 3.38
CA ASN A 190 -10.17 -2.19 2.91
C ASN A 190 -9.35 -1.71 1.70
N GLN A 191 -8.24 -2.38 1.40
CA GLN A 191 -7.39 -2.13 0.25
C GLN A 191 -6.76 -3.42 -0.28
N PHE A 192 -6.21 -3.39 -1.47
CA PHE A 192 -5.43 -4.48 -2.03
C PHE A 192 -4.48 -4.00 -3.12
N ILE A 193 -3.43 -4.77 -3.39
CA ILE A 193 -2.55 -4.53 -4.54
C ILE A 193 -2.90 -5.49 -5.66
N PHE A 194 -3.24 -4.96 -6.83
CA PHE A 194 -3.50 -5.75 -8.02
C PHE A 194 -2.27 -5.75 -8.93
N LYS A 195 -1.70 -6.93 -9.18
CA LYS A 195 -0.45 -7.10 -9.92
C LYS A 195 -0.68 -7.87 -11.22
N SER A 196 -0.21 -7.34 -12.34
CA SER A 196 -0.25 -8.04 -13.62
C SER A 196 0.92 -9.02 -13.75
N ASN A 197 0.83 -9.94 -14.70
CA ASN A 197 1.93 -10.84 -15.04
C ASN A 197 3.15 -10.09 -15.63
N ASN A 198 2.94 -8.89 -16.18
CA ASN A 198 3.98 -8.06 -16.79
C ASN A 198 4.56 -6.99 -15.82
N GLY A 199 4.28 -7.09 -14.52
CA GLY A 199 4.89 -6.25 -13.49
C GLY A 199 4.26 -4.87 -13.30
N VAL A 200 3.03 -4.67 -13.78
CA VAL A 200 2.21 -3.50 -13.44
C VAL A 200 1.55 -3.74 -12.09
N GLU A 201 1.53 -2.71 -11.24
CA GLU A 201 0.95 -2.78 -9.90
C GLU A 201 0.05 -1.58 -9.61
N LEU A 202 -1.19 -1.87 -9.22
CA LEU A 202 -2.16 -0.89 -8.75
C LEU A 202 -2.46 -1.12 -7.27
N LEU A 203 -2.36 -0.08 -6.45
CA LEU A 203 -2.98 -0.05 -5.13
C LEU A 203 -4.42 0.45 -5.29
N VAL A 204 -5.35 -0.33 -4.75
CA VAL A 204 -6.77 0.02 -4.69
C VAL A 204 -7.15 0.17 -3.23
N LEU A 205 -7.58 1.36 -2.81
CA LEU A 205 -8.13 1.64 -1.49
C LEU A 205 -9.62 1.95 -1.62
N ILE A 206 -10.45 1.32 -0.80
CA ILE A 206 -11.90 1.42 -0.86
C ILE A 206 -12.37 2.32 0.29
N GLY A 207 -12.72 3.56 0.00
CA GLY A 207 -13.17 4.55 0.98
C GLY A 207 -12.04 5.06 1.86
N LEU A 208 -11.95 6.38 2.01
CA LEU A 208 -11.15 6.96 3.08
C LEU A 208 -11.72 6.52 4.44
N ASP A 209 -10.82 6.24 5.39
CA ASP A 209 -11.14 5.78 6.75
C ASP A 209 -11.83 4.41 6.89
N SER A 210 -11.99 3.67 5.81
CA SER A 210 -12.68 2.37 5.82
C SER A 210 -11.98 1.27 6.62
N HIS A 211 -10.73 1.48 7.05
CA HIS A 211 -10.04 0.61 8.00
C HIS A 211 -10.83 0.47 9.32
N LYS A 212 -11.57 1.52 9.72
CA LYS A 212 -12.44 1.54 10.92
C LYS A 212 -13.52 0.45 10.90
N LEU A 213 -13.89 -0.04 9.71
CA LEU A 213 -14.88 -1.11 9.55
C LEU A 213 -14.34 -2.50 9.94
N ASN A 214 -13.02 -2.66 10.17
CA ASN A 214 -12.40 -3.91 10.60
C ASN A 214 -12.82 -5.13 9.74
N GLY A 215 -12.95 -4.95 8.42
CA GLY A 215 -13.35 -6.03 7.50
C GLY A 215 -14.85 -6.27 7.38
N ILE A 216 -15.68 -5.59 8.19
CA ILE A 216 -17.13 -5.67 8.12
C ILE A 216 -17.63 -4.89 6.90
N GLY A 217 -18.49 -5.51 6.09
CA GLY A 217 -19.00 -4.94 4.84
C GLY A 217 -18.09 -5.19 3.64
N PHE A 218 -16.96 -5.89 3.81
CA PHE A 218 -16.08 -6.32 2.72
C PHE A 218 -16.19 -7.83 2.48
N ILE A 219 -16.96 -8.21 1.47
CA ILE A 219 -17.15 -9.62 1.07
C ILE A 219 -16.19 -9.95 -0.07
N SER A 220 -14.99 -10.39 0.29
CA SER A 220 -14.02 -10.86 -0.70
C SER A 220 -14.50 -12.15 -1.37
N LYS A 221 -14.37 -12.23 -2.70
CA LYS A 221 -14.72 -13.41 -3.51
C LYS A 221 -13.50 -14.24 -3.91
N VAL A 222 -12.30 -13.77 -3.54
CA VAL A 222 -11.01 -14.39 -3.88
C VAL A 222 -10.09 -14.39 -2.67
N GLN A 223 -9.15 -15.33 -2.61
CA GLN A 223 -8.16 -15.36 -1.54
C GLN A 223 -6.93 -14.52 -1.92
N PRO A 224 -6.15 -14.03 -0.95
CA PRO A 224 -4.83 -13.47 -1.26
C PRO A 224 -4.03 -14.44 -2.12
N ASN A 225 -3.27 -13.91 -3.06
CA ASN A 225 -2.49 -14.67 -4.03
C ASN A 225 -3.29 -15.48 -5.06
N THR A 226 -4.59 -15.21 -5.24
CA THR A 226 -5.38 -15.83 -6.31
C THR A 226 -5.16 -15.13 -7.64
N GLU A 227 -4.96 -15.91 -8.70
CA GLU A 227 -5.01 -15.41 -10.08
C GLU A 227 -6.46 -15.17 -10.50
N VAL A 228 -6.69 -14.05 -11.16
CA VAL A 228 -8.01 -13.61 -11.58
C VAL A 228 -7.97 -13.12 -13.02
N LYS A 229 -9.09 -13.30 -13.72
CA LYS A 229 -9.26 -12.78 -15.07
C LYS A 229 -9.88 -11.39 -15.05
N SER A 230 -9.54 -10.58 -16.05
CA SER A 230 -10.21 -9.30 -16.29
C SER A 230 -11.73 -9.44 -16.20
N ASN A 231 -12.37 -8.46 -15.56
CA ASN A 231 -13.81 -8.41 -15.32
C ASN A 231 -14.38 -9.49 -14.38
N GLN A 232 -13.56 -10.35 -13.79
CA GLN A 232 -14.00 -11.27 -12.73
C GLN A 232 -14.35 -10.49 -11.46
N VAL A 233 -15.47 -10.83 -10.80
CA VAL A 233 -15.84 -10.23 -9.50
C VAL A 233 -14.85 -10.68 -8.42
N ILE A 234 -14.23 -9.71 -7.74
CA ILE A 234 -13.19 -9.95 -6.74
C ILE A 234 -13.62 -9.58 -5.32
N MET A 235 -14.52 -8.62 -5.18
CA MET A 235 -15.01 -8.15 -3.89
C MET A 235 -16.41 -7.56 -4.05
N GLN A 236 -17.22 -7.67 -3.02
CA GLN A 236 -18.48 -6.95 -2.88
C GLN A 236 -18.45 -6.10 -1.62
N ILE A 237 -18.90 -4.85 -1.73
CA ILE A 237 -18.93 -3.85 -0.66
C ILE A 237 -20.38 -3.64 -0.22
N GLU A 238 -20.67 -3.74 1.07
CA GLU A 238 -21.98 -3.42 1.66
C GLU A 238 -22.06 -1.93 2.04
N LEU A 239 -22.85 -1.16 1.30
CA LEU A 239 -22.90 0.30 1.48
C LEU A 239 -23.60 0.73 2.77
N GLU A 240 -24.47 -0.10 3.34
CA GLU A 240 -25.14 0.20 4.61
C GLU A 240 -24.12 0.47 5.74
N LYS A 241 -23.01 -0.28 5.76
CA LYS A 241 -21.94 -0.10 6.75
C LYS A 241 -21.20 1.21 6.56
N PHE A 242 -20.94 1.58 5.31
CA PHE A 242 -20.27 2.83 4.97
C PHE A 242 -21.11 4.03 5.40
N VAL A 243 -22.42 4.00 5.13
CA VAL A 243 -23.34 5.06 5.55
C VAL A 243 -23.43 5.15 7.07
N LYS A 244 -23.58 4.00 7.76
CA LYS A 244 -23.75 3.97 9.21
C LYS A 244 -22.55 4.52 9.97
N GLU A 245 -21.34 4.21 9.51
CA GLU A 245 -20.08 4.61 10.16
C GLU A 245 -19.48 5.88 9.53
N ASN A 246 -20.23 6.58 8.66
CA ASN A 246 -19.81 7.81 7.98
C ASN A 246 -18.46 7.65 7.23
N ILE A 247 -18.30 6.53 6.54
CA ILE A 247 -17.12 6.21 5.74
C ILE A 247 -17.28 6.77 4.33
N ASP A 248 -16.18 7.31 3.82
CA ASP A 248 -16.11 7.82 2.46
C ASP A 248 -16.32 6.72 1.41
N THR A 249 -16.88 7.08 0.26
CA THR A 249 -17.25 6.12 -0.80
C THR A 249 -16.44 6.32 -2.09
N HIS A 250 -15.27 6.95 -2.01
CA HIS A 250 -14.34 6.99 -3.12
C HIS A 250 -13.52 5.70 -3.21
N LEU A 251 -13.40 5.15 -4.41
CA LEU A 251 -12.43 4.11 -4.72
C LEU A 251 -11.16 4.77 -5.25
N ILE A 252 -10.08 4.71 -4.48
CA ILE A 252 -8.81 5.35 -4.82
C ILE A 252 -7.95 4.34 -5.55
N ILE A 253 -7.46 4.72 -6.74
CA ILE A 253 -6.59 3.90 -7.58
C ILE A 253 -5.29 4.63 -7.78
N THR A 254 -4.19 4.03 -7.34
CA THR A 254 -2.84 4.56 -7.51
C THR A 254 -1.91 3.53 -8.13
N ILE A 255 -0.99 4.01 -8.95
CA ILE A 255 0.08 3.17 -9.50
C ILE A 255 1.20 3.13 -8.46
N THR A 256 1.62 1.93 -8.07
CA THR A 256 2.70 1.79 -7.10
C THR A 256 4.04 2.22 -7.71
N SER A 257 4.98 2.63 -6.86
CA SER A 257 6.32 3.00 -7.33
C SER A 257 7.08 1.83 -7.97
N ASP A 258 6.71 0.60 -7.65
CA ASP A 258 7.31 -0.63 -8.17
C ASP A 258 6.68 -1.07 -9.50
N SER A 259 5.58 -0.44 -9.92
CA SER A 259 4.94 -0.70 -11.22
C SER A 259 5.87 -0.36 -12.38
N ARG A 260 5.95 -1.26 -13.36
CA ARG A 260 6.73 -1.07 -14.58
C ARG A 260 6.22 0.08 -15.46
N LEU A 261 4.90 0.19 -15.61
CA LEU A 261 4.24 1.27 -16.35
C LEU A 261 3.67 2.27 -15.35
N LYS A 262 3.89 3.57 -15.59
CA LYS A 262 3.64 4.63 -14.59
C LYS A 262 2.83 5.80 -15.12
N ASN A 263 2.69 5.90 -16.44
CA ASN A 263 2.00 7.02 -17.06
C ASN A 263 0.57 6.62 -17.38
N ILE A 264 -0.39 7.32 -16.76
CA ILE A 264 -1.81 7.21 -17.08
C ILE A 264 -2.08 8.02 -18.35
N THR A 265 -2.66 7.37 -19.35
CA THR A 265 -3.11 8.00 -20.59
C THR A 265 -4.54 7.58 -20.88
N GLN A 266 -5.27 8.38 -21.67
CA GLN A 266 -6.65 8.07 -22.08
C GLN A 266 -7.61 7.80 -20.89
N LEU A 267 -7.47 8.55 -19.79
CA LEU A 267 -8.36 8.43 -18.64
C LEU A 267 -9.76 8.95 -18.97
N GLU A 268 -10.75 8.09 -18.84
CA GLU A 268 -12.16 8.44 -19.03
C GLU A 268 -12.69 9.24 -17.82
N SER A 269 -13.64 10.16 -18.06
CA SER A 269 -14.25 10.96 -16.98
C SER A 269 -15.31 10.19 -16.18
N ASN A 270 -15.89 9.15 -16.78
CA ASN A 270 -16.86 8.27 -16.14
C ASN A 270 -16.31 6.85 -16.09
N SER A 271 -16.49 6.23 -14.94
CA SER A 271 -16.11 4.86 -14.66
C SER A 271 -17.33 3.98 -14.92
N ILE A 272 -17.23 3.08 -15.91
CA ILE A 272 -18.30 2.14 -16.26
C ILE A 272 -17.75 0.73 -16.02
N LEU A 273 -18.37 -0.02 -15.10
CA LEU A 273 -17.94 -1.33 -14.65
C LEU A 273 -17.54 -2.24 -15.82
N GLY A 274 -16.31 -2.76 -15.79
CA GLY A 274 -15.80 -3.71 -16.77
C GLY A 274 -15.47 -3.12 -18.15
N LYS A 275 -15.59 -1.80 -18.33
CA LYS A 275 -15.17 -1.09 -19.55
C LYS A 275 -13.79 -0.48 -19.35
N LYS A 276 -13.08 -0.20 -20.46
CA LYS A 276 -11.82 0.54 -20.44
C LYS A 276 -11.98 1.84 -19.64
N LEU A 277 -11.08 2.06 -18.70
CA LEU A 277 -11.02 3.29 -17.89
C LEU A 277 -9.82 4.15 -18.27
N PHE A 278 -8.66 3.52 -18.46
CA PHE A 278 -7.42 4.19 -18.86
C PHE A 278 -6.41 3.22 -19.45
N LYS A 279 -5.31 3.76 -19.96
CA LYS A 279 -4.13 3.02 -20.38
C LYS A 279 -2.93 3.38 -19.52
N LEU A 280 -2.10 2.39 -19.24
CA LEU A 280 -0.78 2.56 -18.65
C LEU A 280 0.30 2.46 -19.72
N THR A 281 1.31 3.33 -19.64
CA THR A 281 2.51 3.38 -20.51
C THR A 281 3.76 3.70 -19.69
#